data_AF-A0AA47MTN5-F1
#
_entry.id   AF-A0AA47MTN5-F1
#
_cell.length_a   1.000
_cell.length_b   1.000
_cell.length_c   1.000
_cell.angle_alpha   90.00
_cell.angle_beta   90.00
_cell.angle_gamma   90.00
#
_symmetry.space_group_name_H-M   'P 1'
#
loop_
_entity.id
_entity.type
_entity.pdbx_description
1 polymer ?
#
loop_
_entity_poly.entity_id
_entity_poly.type
_entity_poly.pdbx_seq_one_letter_code
_entity_poly.pdbx_strand_id
1 'polypeptide(L)'
;MAKKHLRWIGHTIRMPEHHLPRQVLYSQLMGAKRSAGGQKRRFKDYTRDLLKRANIPLTNLALNRSAWQVTCASVVSQIHQTNQDRRSERRIQRHRGGWYLLASGFPCSICGRMCGSRIGLYP
;
A
#
# COMPACT_ATOMS: atom_id res chain seq x y z
N MET A 1 9.20 -0.64 1.11
CA MET A 1 8.66 -1.30 2.33
C MET A 1 8.42 -2.80 2.15
N ALA A 2 7.79 -3.25 1.06
CA ALA A 2 7.48 -4.66 0.79
C ALA A 2 8.70 -5.61 0.88
N LYS A 3 9.83 -5.26 0.25
CA LYS A 3 11.07 -6.07 0.25
C LYS A 3 11.59 -6.42 1.64
N LYS A 4 11.59 -5.47 2.57
CA LYS A 4 12.09 -5.68 3.95
C LYS A 4 11.16 -6.65 4.71
N HIS A 5 9.85 -6.49 4.57
CA HIS A 5 8.87 -7.38 5.19
C HIS A 5 8.95 -8.81 4.64
N LEU A 6 9.00 -8.99 3.32
CA LEU A 6 9.10 -10.32 2.72
C LEU A 6 10.39 -11.05 3.15
N ARG A 7 11.50 -10.32 3.30
CA ARG A 7 12.73 -10.90 3.87
C ARG A 7 12.54 -11.36 5.31
N TRP A 8 11.90 -10.55 6.14
CA TRP A 8 11.59 -10.90 7.53
C TRP A 8 10.67 -12.13 7.59
N ILE A 9 9.59 -12.16 6.81
CA ILE A 9 8.66 -13.30 6.74
C ILE A 9 9.39 -14.59 6.37
N GLY A 10 10.17 -14.57 5.28
CA GLY A 10 10.92 -15.75 4.87
C GLY A 10 11.97 -16.19 5.88
N HIS A 11 12.52 -15.27 6.68
CA HIS A 11 13.42 -15.61 7.79
C HIS A 11 12.65 -16.26 8.94
N THR A 12 11.52 -15.69 9.33
CA THR A 12 10.65 -16.22 10.40
C THR A 12 10.11 -17.61 10.09
N ILE A 13 9.77 -17.91 8.83
CA ILE A 13 9.32 -19.25 8.41
C ILE A 13 10.43 -20.29 8.57
N ARG A 14 11.68 -19.89 8.33
CA ARG A 14 12.87 -20.75 8.47
C ARG A 14 13.35 -20.91 9.91
N MET A 15 12.83 -20.11 10.86
CA MET A 15 13.12 -20.32 12.29
C MET A 15 12.43 -21.59 12.79
N PRO A 16 12.94 -22.28 13.83
CA PRO A 16 12.24 -23.40 14.44
C PRO A 16 10.86 -23.01 15.01
N GLU A 17 9.92 -23.97 15.10
CA GLU A 17 8.52 -23.71 15.50
C GLU A 17 8.34 -23.20 16.93
N HIS A 18 9.26 -23.55 17.83
CA HIS A 18 9.23 -23.08 19.22
C HIS A 18 9.66 -21.61 19.36
N HIS A 19 10.17 -20.97 18.29
CA HIS A 19 10.56 -19.57 18.33
C HIS A 19 9.32 -18.67 18.30
N LEU A 20 9.26 -17.73 19.24
CA LEU A 20 8.18 -16.75 19.37
C LEU A 20 7.85 -16.03 18.04
N PRO A 21 8.82 -15.55 17.23
CA PRO A 21 8.49 -14.94 15.94
C PRO A 21 7.69 -15.86 15.00
N ARG A 22 8.04 -17.16 14.92
CA ARG A 22 7.34 -18.14 14.08
C ARG A 22 5.94 -18.40 14.63
N GLN A 23 5.81 -18.59 15.94
CA GLN A 23 4.51 -18.75 16.59
C GLN A 23 3.61 -17.52 16.36
N VAL A 24 4.14 -16.31 16.52
CA VAL A 24 3.40 -15.06 16.30
C VAL A 24 2.96 -14.91 14.84
N LEU A 25 3.79 -15.29 13.87
CA LEU A 25 3.46 -15.25 12.45
C LEU A 25 2.23 -16.11 12.13
N TYR A 26 2.15 -17.32 12.69
CA TYR A 26 1.07 -18.27 12.47
C TYR A 26 -0.10 -18.15 13.47
N SER A 27 0.08 -17.42 14.57
CA SER A 27 -0.95 -17.25 15.60
C SER A 27 -2.21 -16.60 15.04
N GLN A 28 -3.38 -17.06 15.50
CA GLN A 28 -4.65 -16.35 15.34
C GLN A 28 -5.01 -15.70 16.68
N LEU A 29 -5.37 -14.42 16.67
CA LEU A 29 -5.85 -13.76 17.88
C LEU A 29 -7.32 -14.16 18.07
N MET A 30 -7.58 -14.99 19.08
CA MET A 30 -8.92 -15.26 19.58
C MET A 30 -9.46 -13.95 20.20
N GLY A 31 -10.37 -13.26 19.51
CA GLY A 31 -11.07 -12.09 20.07
C GLY A 31 -10.60 -10.69 19.65
N ALA A 32 -9.77 -10.53 18.62
CA ALA A 32 -9.33 -9.20 18.16
C ALA A 32 -10.41 -8.45 17.37
N LYS A 33 -11.51 -8.04 18.01
CA LYS A 33 -12.48 -7.06 17.47
C LYS A 33 -11.88 -5.65 17.63
N ARG A 34 -11.96 -4.80 16.60
CA ARG A 34 -11.44 -3.41 16.67
C ARG A 34 -12.54 -2.39 16.47
N SER A 35 -12.37 -1.24 17.10
CA SER A 35 -13.17 -0.05 16.84
C SER A 35 -12.89 0.49 15.43
N ALA A 36 -13.92 1.01 14.77
CA ALA A 36 -13.78 1.71 13.51
C ALA A 36 -13.10 3.08 13.72
N GLY A 37 -12.28 3.52 12.76
CA GLY A 37 -11.72 4.88 12.71
C GLY A 37 -10.23 4.98 13.09
N GLY A 38 -9.43 5.50 12.16
CA GLY A 38 -8.13 6.16 12.41
C GLY A 38 -6.94 5.35 12.96
N GLN A 39 -7.14 4.10 13.41
CA GLN A 39 -6.07 3.36 14.08
C GLN A 39 -4.91 3.02 13.14
N LYS A 40 -3.67 3.27 13.58
CA LYS A 40 -2.47 2.93 12.81
C LYS A 40 -2.45 1.44 12.50
N ARG A 41 -2.15 1.12 11.25
CA ARG A 41 -2.04 -0.24 10.75
C ARG A 41 -0.96 -1.01 11.52
N ARG A 42 -1.31 -2.16 12.10
CA ARG A 42 -0.33 -3.02 12.79
C ARG A 42 0.57 -3.73 11.79
N PHE A 43 1.76 -4.10 12.25
CA PHE A 43 2.73 -4.90 11.48
C PHE A 43 2.09 -6.18 10.92
N LYS A 44 1.38 -6.95 11.75
CA LYS A 44 0.68 -8.18 11.33
C LYS A 44 -0.35 -7.94 10.21
N ASP A 45 -1.09 -6.84 10.28
CA ASP A 45 -2.09 -6.50 9.24
C ASP A 45 -1.41 -6.10 7.93
N TYR A 46 -0.26 -5.44 8.02
CA TYR A 46 0.59 -5.16 6.87
C TYR A 46 1.11 -6.45 6.25
N THR A 47 1.69 -7.33 7.05
CA THR A 47 2.17 -8.66 6.63
C THR A 47 1.07 -9.46 5.93
N ARG A 48 -0.13 -9.55 6.50
CA ARG A 48 -1.25 -10.30 5.94
C ARG A 48 -1.67 -9.79 4.55
N ASP A 49 -1.89 -8.49 4.42
CA ASP A 49 -2.26 -7.88 3.15
C ASP A 49 -1.11 -7.91 2.14
N LEU A 50 0.14 -7.77 2.59
CA LEU A 50 1.30 -7.92 1.73
C LEU A 50 1.33 -9.33 1.14
N LEU A 51 1.11 -10.36 1.96
CA LEU A 51 1.02 -11.75 1.51
C LEU A 51 -0.15 -11.96 0.54
N LYS A 52 -1.31 -11.35 0.79
CA LYS A 52 -2.45 -11.37 -0.14
C LYS A 52 -2.11 -10.75 -1.50
N ARG A 53 -1.49 -9.56 -1.50
CA ARG A 53 -1.05 -8.87 -2.73
C ARG A 53 0.07 -9.61 -3.45
N ALA A 54 0.91 -10.29 -2.68
CA ALA A 54 2.03 -11.06 -3.18
C ALA A 54 1.60 -12.38 -3.83
N ASN A 55 0.46 -12.94 -3.43
CA ASN A 55 -0.03 -14.25 -3.86
C ASN A 55 1.04 -15.36 -3.77
N ILE A 56 1.87 -15.33 -2.71
CA ILE A 56 2.95 -16.29 -2.51
C ILE A 56 2.46 -17.43 -1.61
N PRO A 57 2.58 -18.71 -2.01
CA PRO A 57 2.38 -19.83 -1.10
C PRO A 57 3.46 -19.81 0.00
N LEU A 58 3.04 -19.64 1.24
CA LEU A 58 3.91 -19.38 2.39
C LEU A 58 4.73 -20.61 2.86
N THR A 59 4.43 -21.80 2.34
CA THR A 59 4.91 -23.08 2.88
C THR A 59 6.27 -23.47 2.31
N ASN A 60 6.30 -24.14 1.17
CA ASN A 60 7.50 -24.82 0.68
C ASN A 60 8.46 -23.84 -0.01
N LEU A 61 7.93 -22.73 -0.56
CA LEU A 61 8.72 -21.73 -1.26
C LEU A 61 9.62 -20.93 -0.33
N ALA A 62 9.20 -20.70 0.92
CA ALA A 62 9.97 -19.92 1.90
C ALA A 62 11.14 -20.72 2.50
N LEU A 63 11.07 -22.06 2.47
CA LEU A 63 12.16 -22.94 2.91
C LEU A 63 13.34 -22.89 1.92
N ASN A 64 13.05 -22.84 0.62
CA ASN A 64 14.07 -22.66 -0.40
C ASN A 64 14.49 -21.18 -0.50
N ARG A 65 15.68 -20.86 0.01
CA ARG A 65 16.18 -19.48 0.08
C ARG A 65 16.31 -18.81 -1.29
N SER A 66 16.79 -19.52 -2.31
CA SER A 66 17.00 -18.93 -3.65
C SER A 66 15.67 -18.70 -4.35
N ALA A 67 14.77 -19.70 -4.32
CA ALA A 67 13.42 -19.59 -4.87
C ALA A 67 12.62 -18.47 -4.18
N TRP A 68 12.76 -18.33 -2.85
CA TRP A 68 12.18 -17.24 -2.08
C TRP A 68 12.69 -15.86 -2.54
N GLN A 69 14.00 -15.71 -2.73
CA GLN A 69 14.60 -14.44 -3.15
C GLN A 69 14.10 -14.00 -4.52
N VAL A 70 14.08 -14.92 -5.50
CA VAL A 70 13.59 -14.65 -6.86
C VAL A 70 12.11 -14.25 -6.83
N THR A 71 11.29 -15.03 -6.13
CA THR A 71 9.85 -14.75 -6.02
C THR A 71 9.59 -13.41 -5.35
N CYS A 72 10.30 -13.13 -4.25
CA CYS A 72 10.19 -11.83 -3.57
C CYS A 72 10.59 -10.67 -4.46
N ALA A 73 11.62 -10.82 -5.30
CA ALA A 73 12.04 -9.77 -6.22
C ALA A 73 10.95 -9.49 -7.27
N SER A 74 10.42 -10.55 -7.90
CA SER A 74 9.32 -10.46 -8.87
C SER A 74 8.09 -9.77 -8.27
N VAL A 75 7.63 -10.26 -7.11
CA VAL A 75 6.46 -9.72 -6.42
C VAL A 75 6.66 -8.26 -6.00
N VAL A 76 7.86 -7.91 -5.51
CA VAL A 76 8.16 -6.53 -5.14
C VAL A 76 8.05 -5.62 -6.36
N SER A 77 8.60 -6.03 -7.51
CA SER A 77 8.47 -5.28 -8.77
C SER A 77 7.01 -5.13 -9.20
N GLN A 78 6.21 -6.20 -9.15
CA GLN A 78 4.77 -6.14 -9.44
C GLN A 78 4.04 -5.14 -8.53
N ILE A 79 4.26 -5.22 -7.22
CA ILE A 79 3.67 -4.30 -6.25
C ILE A 79 4.11 -2.85 -6.55
N HIS A 80 5.38 -2.64 -6.92
CA HIS A 80 5.86 -1.32 -7.29
C HIS A 80 5.15 -0.78 -8.52
N GLN A 81 5.01 -1.59 -9.57
CA GLN A 81 4.33 -1.24 -10.80
C GLN A 81 2.85 -0.90 -10.55
N THR A 82 2.09 -1.78 -9.90
CA THR A 82 0.68 -1.52 -9.56
C THR A 82 0.50 -0.24 -8.72
N ASN A 83 1.46 0.07 -7.83
CA ASN A 83 1.42 1.32 -7.06
C ASN A 83 1.78 2.56 -7.89
N GLN A 84 2.56 2.42 -8.97
CA GLN A 84 2.83 3.49 -9.93
C GLN A 84 1.60 3.71 -10.81
N ASP A 85 0.99 2.66 -11.34
CA ASP A 85 -0.20 2.71 -12.18
C ASP A 85 -1.38 3.34 -11.41
N ARG A 86 -1.65 2.88 -10.18
CA ARG A 86 -2.67 3.50 -9.34
C ARG A 86 -2.38 4.98 -9.04
N ARG A 87 -1.11 5.38 -9.00
CA ARG A 87 -0.73 6.78 -8.79
C ARG A 87 -0.91 7.61 -10.07
N SER A 88 -0.59 7.06 -11.23
CA SER A 88 -0.80 7.72 -12.53
C SER A 88 -2.30 7.86 -12.82
N GLU A 89 -3.11 6.83 -12.60
CA GLU A 89 -4.57 6.87 -12.71
C GLU A 89 -5.19 7.96 -11.84
N ARG A 90 -4.79 8.03 -10.56
CA ARG A 90 -5.25 9.08 -9.65
C ARG A 90 -4.85 10.47 -10.11
N ARG A 91 -3.66 10.61 -10.72
CA ARG A 91 -3.22 11.88 -11.32
C ARG A 91 -4.10 12.24 -12.52
N ILE A 92 -4.36 11.30 -13.42
CA ILE A 92 -5.25 11.50 -14.59
C ILE A 92 -6.66 11.87 -14.14
N GLN A 93 -7.22 11.17 -13.14
CA GLN A 93 -8.54 11.49 -12.57
C GLN A 93 -8.60 12.91 -12.00
N ARG A 94 -7.55 13.36 -11.29
CA ARG A 94 -7.47 14.76 -10.81
C ARG A 94 -7.40 15.77 -11.94
N HIS A 95 -6.63 15.48 -13.01
CA HIS A 95 -6.57 16.38 -14.16
C HIS A 95 -7.92 16.47 -14.90
N ARG A 96 -8.61 15.33 -15.09
CA ARG A 96 -9.96 15.31 -15.65
C ARG A 96 -10.93 16.10 -14.77
N GLY A 97 -10.98 15.82 -13.47
CA GLY A 97 -11.83 16.54 -12.51
C GLY A 97 -11.55 18.05 -12.42
N GLY A 98 -10.28 18.45 -12.52
CA GLY A 98 -9.86 19.85 -12.49
C GLY A 98 -10.31 20.66 -13.71
N TRP A 99 -10.42 20.04 -14.89
CA TRP A 99 -10.91 20.70 -16.10
C TRP A 99 -12.38 21.11 -15.98
N TYR A 100 -13.23 20.24 -15.41
CA TYR A 100 -14.65 20.54 -15.16
C TYR A 100 -14.83 21.67 -14.12
N LEU A 101 -14.00 21.69 -13.06
CA LEU A 101 -13.99 22.75 -12.03
C LEU A 101 -13.52 24.12 -12.56
N LEU A 102 -12.61 24.12 -13.54
CA LEU A 102 -12.12 25.35 -14.17
C LEU A 102 -13.14 25.94 -15.16
N ALA A 103 -13.92 25.09 -15.84
CA ALA A 103 -14.99 25.49 -16.75
C ALA A 103 -16.15 26.19 -16.02
N SER A 104 -16.42 25.80 -14.76
CA SER A 104 -17.35 26.50 -13.85
C SER A 104 -16.64 27.45 -12.89
N GLY A 105 -15.42 27.87 -13.21
CA GLY A 105 -14.54 28.64 -12.33
C GLY A 105 -14.99 30.09 -12.12
N PHE A 106 -14.27 30.80 -11.26
CA PHE A 106 -14.53 32.20 -10.94
C PHE A 106 -13.47 33.09 -11.63
N PRO A 107 -13.87 34.14 -12.37
CA PRO A 107 -12.93 35.03 -13.03
C PRO A 107 -12.21 35.91 -11.99
N CYS A 108 -10.89 36.04 -12.12
CA CYS A 108 -10.09 36.98 -11.33
C CYS A 108 -10.36 38.43 -11.78
N SER A 109 -10.67 39.32 -10.84
CA SER A 109 -10.94 40.74 -11.11
C SER A 109 -9.71 41.54 -11.58
N ILE A 110 -8.49 41.09 -11.29
CA ILE A 110 -7.24 41.80 -11.62
C ILE A 110 -6.73 41.42 -13.02
N CYS A 111 -6.85 40.14 -13.41
CA CYS A 111 -6.23 39.65 -14.65
C CYS A 111 -7.15 38.79 -15.53
N GLY A 112 -8.42 38.60 -15.17
CA GLY A 112 -9.41 37.88 -15.98
C GLY A 112 -9.23 36.37 -16.09
N ARG A 113 -8.18 35.78 -15.46
CA ARG A 113 -7.98 34.33 -15.47
C ARG A 113 -9.06 33.60 -14.67
N MET A 114 -9.48 32.44 -15.18
CA MET A 114 -10.42 31.56 -14.50
C MET A 114 -9.72 30.79 -13.38
N CYS A 115 -10.24 30.88 -12.16
CA CYS A 115 -9.72 30.17 -10.99
C CYS A 115 -10.71 29.07 -10.56
N GLY A 116 -10.18 27.92 -10.15
CA GLY A 116 -11.00 26.77 -9.71
C GLY A 116 -11.65 26.93 -8.33
N SER A 117 -11.41 28.04 -7.62
CA SER A 117 -12.05 28.36 -6.34
C SER A 117 -12.03 29.87 -6.08
N ARG A 118 -12.89 30.37 -5.17
CA ARG A 118 -12.92 31.79 -4.75
C ARG A 118 -11.83 32.17 -3.71
N ILE A 119 -11.07 31.19 -3.22
CA ILE A 119 -10.06 31.42 -2.17
C ILE A 119 -8.96 32.32 -2.73
N GLY A 120 -8.79 33.51 -2.15
CA GLY A 120 -7.78 34.50 -2.55
C GLY A 120 -8.13 35.32 -3.80
N LEU A 121 -9.37 35.26 -4.31
CA LEU A 121 -9.81 36.10 -5.44
C LEU A 121 -10.27 37.51 -5.03
N TYR A 122 -10.59 37.70 -3.75
CA TYR A 122 -10.93 38.99 -3.18
C TYR A 122 -9.85 39.38 -2.16
N PRO A 123 -9.49 40.66 -2.07
CA PRO A 123 -8.58 41.16 -1.06
C PRO A 123 -9.13 40.96 0.36
#